data_AF-A0A7U9MU03-F1
#
_entry.id   AF-A0A7U9MU03-F1
#
_cell.length_a   1.000
_cell.length_b   1.000
_cell.length_c   1.000
_cell.angle_alpha   90.00
_cell.angle_beta   90.00
_cell.angle_gamma   90.00
#
_symmetry.space_group_name_H-M   'P 1'
#
loop_
_entity.id
_entity.type
_entity.pdbx_description
1 polymer ?
#
loop_
_entity_poly.entity_id
_entity_poly.type
_entity_poly.pdbx_seq_one_letter_code
_entity_poly.pdbx_strand_id
1 'polypeptide(L)'
;MKKSLFRLPDMLELSIAYIFCFSLNLLLDYAKTLDLDAYILRAFLKNFIDYQPLIVLLFTFIVIVFHYQMLEKKKAEIFCRILVGGTVSKITIRYMLDCITVLISAYLLSAFVNFHFGFNFANNFYLVLIFVIYILISARRVRKYENL
;
A
#
# COMPACT_ATOMS: atom_id res chain seq x y z
N MET A 1 0.28 20.52 -19.08
CA MET A 1 -0.21 20.52 -17.68
C MET A 1 0.53 19.46 -16.83
N LYS A 2 1.24 19.92 -15.80
CA LYS A 2 2.13 19.16 -14.89
C LYS A 2 1.44 18.66 -13.59
N LYS A 3 0.11 18.56 -13.55
CA LYS A 3 -0.60 18.17 -12.32
C LYS A 3 -0.67 16.63 -12.18
N SER A 4 -0.41 16.16 -10.95
CA SER A 4 -0.63 14.79 -10.49
C SER A 4 -2.03 14.29 -10.90
N LEU A 5 -2.17 12.99 -11.16
CA LEU A 5 -3.48 12.39 -11.41
C LEU A 5 -4.30 12.32 -10.10
N PHE A 6 -3.59 12.17 -8.97
CA PHE A 6 -4.21 12.11 -7.66
C PHE A 6 -4.31 13.50 -7.04
N ARG A 7 -5.44 13.75 -6.37
CA ARG A 7 -5.53 14.90 -5.46
C ARG A 7 -4.80 14.53 -4.17
N LEU A 8 -4.29 15.54 -3.47
CA LEU A 8 -3.67 15.38 -2.15
C LEU A 8 -4.45 14.48 -1.18
N PRO A 9 -5.79 14.61 -1.00
CA PRO A 9 -6.54 13.70 -0.12
C PRO A 9 -6.47 12.23 -0.56
N ASP A 10 -6.54 11.94 -1.86
CA ASP A 10 -6.46 10.57 -2.36
C ASP A 10 -5.07 9.95 -2.10
N MET A 11 -4.01 10.77 -2.24
CA MET A 11 -2.65 10.35 -1.92
C MET A 11 -2.45 10.09 -0.43
N LEU A 12 -3.11 10.87 0.44
CA LEU A 12 -3.08 10.69 1.89
C LEU A 12 -3.86 9.47 2.35
N GLU A 13 -5.05 9.22 1.79
CA GLU A 13 -5.81 7.99 2.08
C GLU A 13 -4.97 6.75 1.75
N LEU A 14 -4.32 6.75 0.59
CA LEU A 14 -3.46 5.65 0.17
C LEU A 14 -2.21 5.51 1.06
N SER A 15 -1.58 6.62 1.44
CA SER A 15 -0.41 6.58 2.31
C SER A 15 -0.77 6.04 3.69
N ILE A 16 -1.91 6.43 4.27
CA ILE A 16 -2.42 5.93 5.55
C ILE A 16 -2.65 4.41 5.46
N ALA A 17 -3.25 3.92 4.37
CA ALA A 17 -3.50 2.49 4.18
C ALA A 17 -2.20 1.67 4.15
N TYR A 18 -1.16 2.17 3.46
CA TYR A 18 0.16 1.52 3.45
C TYR A 18 0.85 1.59 4.80
N ILE A 19 0.88 2.76 5.45
CA ILE A 19 1.48 2.95 6.77
C ILE A 19 0.82 2.04 7.80
N PHE A 20 -0.50 1.88 7.73
CA PHE A 20 -1.23 0.98 8.61
C PHE A 20 -0.79 -0.48 8.42
N CYS A 21 -0.67 -0.95 7.18
CA CYS A 21 -0.22 -2.32 6.87
C CYS A 21 1.22 -2.57 7.35
N PHE A 22 2.14 -1.63 7.10
CA PHE A 22 3.52 -1.74 7.57
C PHE A 22 3.60 -1.68 9.11
N SER A 23 2.84 -0.78 9.74
CA SER A 23 2.80 -0.65 11.20
C SER A 23 2.28 -1.91 11.88
N LEU A 24 1.26 -2.56 11.31
CA LEU A 24 0.71 -3.81 11.84
C LEU A 24 1.73 -4.94 11.84
N ASN A 25 2.47 -5.07 10.73
CA ASN A 25 3.52 -6.08 10.62
C ASN A 25 4.64 -5.81 11.63
N LEU A 26 5.05 -4.54 11.77
CA LEU A 26 6.07 -4.11 12.74
C LEU A 26 5.62 -4.34 14.19
N LEU A 27 4.36 -4.04 14.51
CA LEU A 27 3.80 -4.23 15.85
C LEU A 27 3.76 -5.72 16.24
N LEU A 28 3.42 -6.60 15.30
CA LEU A 28 3.44 -8.05 15.53
C LEU A 28 4.87 -8.58 15.68
N ASP A 29 5.83 -8.06 14.93
CA ASP A 29 7.23 -8.41 15.11
C ASP A 29 7.79 -7.90 16.45
N TYR A 30 7.38 -6.69 16.89
CA TYR A 30 7.73 -6.18 18.21
C TYR A 30 7.12 -7.04 19.33
N ALA A 31 5.86 -7.49 19.17
CA ALA A 31 5.21 -8.37 20.11
C ALA A 31 5.94 -9.72 20.28
N LYS A 32 6.67 -10.21 19.26
CA LYS A 32 7.52 -11.41 19.38
C LYS A 32 8.74 -11.20 20.27
N THR A 33 9.28 -9.99 20.29
CA THR A 33 10.50 -9.66 21.05
C THR A 33 10.24 -9.27 22.50
N LEU A 34 9.00 -8.97 22.85
CA LEU A 34 8.61 -8.68 24.23
C LEU A 34 8.60 -9.98 25.05
N ASP A 35 9.48 -10.04 26.05
CA ASP A 35 9.37 -11.04 27.10
C ASP A 35 8.28 -10.58 28.09
N LEU A 36 7.08 -11.12 27.93
CA LEU A 36 5.92 -10.74 28.75
C LEU A 36 5.80 -11.67 29.95
N ASP A 37 6.05 -11.12 31.14
CA ASP A 37 5.91 -11.83 32.42
C ASP A 37 4.47 -12.29 32.69
N ALA A 38 3.47 -11.62 32.12
CA ALA A 38 2.06 -11.96 32.28
C ALA A 38 1.65 -13.12 31.35
N TYR A 39 1.51 -14.32 31.93
CA TYR A 39 1.11 -15.55 31.22
C TYR A 39 -0.14 -15.39 30.34
N ILE A 40 -1.17 -14.69 30.84
CA ILE A 40 -2.44 -14.48 30.13
C ILE A 40 -2.23 -13.60 28.88
N LEU A 41 -1.47 -12.51 29.01
CA LEU A 41 -1.20 -11.61 27.90
C LEU A 41 -0.34 -12.28 26.82
N ARG A 42 0.65 -13.08 27.26
CA ARG A 42 1.49 -13.89 26.37
C ARG A 42 0.68 -14.91 25.57
N ALA A 43 -0.24 -15.62 26.23
CA ALA A 43 -1.11 -16.59 25.56
C ALA A 43 -2.03 -15.94 24.52
N PHE A 44 -2.59 -14.76 24.84
CA PHE A 44 -3.39 -13.99 23.88
C PHE A 44 -2.57 -13.53 22.67
N LEU A 45 -1.42 -12.90 22.89
CA LEU A 45 -0.57 -12.38 21.82
C LEU A 45 0.02 -13.50 20.95
N LYS A 46 0.30 -14.67 21.53
CA LYS A 46 0.79 -15.83 20.78
C LYS A 46 -0.15 -16.23 19.64
N ASN A 47 -1.46 -16.21 19.86
CA ASN A 47 -2.42 -16.48 18.79
C ASN A 47 -2.29 -15.45 17.64
N PHE A 48 -2.13 -14.16 17.95
CA PHE A 48 -1.94 -13.13 16.91
C PHE A 48 -0.61 -13.27 16.17
N ILE A 49 0.44 -13.69 16.87
CA ILE A 49 1.76 -13.96 16.27
C ILE A 49 1.68 -15.18 15.33
N ASP A 50 1.05 -16.27 15.76
CA ASP A 50 0.90 -17.49 14.97
C ASP A 50 0.05 -17.24 13.71
N TYR A 51 -0.98 -16.38 13.81
CA TYR A 51 -1.82 -15.97 12.69
C TYR A 51 -1.36 -14.68 11.98
N GLN A 52 -0.17 -14.15 12.29
CA GLN A 52 0.37 -12.94 11.66
C GLN A 52 0.26 -12.92 10.13
N PRO A 53 0.69 -13.96 9.37
CA PRO A 53 0.60 -13.91 7.92
C PRO A 53 -0.84 -13.80 7.42
N LEU A 54 -1.80 -14.44 8.11
CA LEU A 54 -3.23 -14.36 7.79
C LEU A 54 -3.80 -12.96 8.05
N ILE A 55 -3.43 -12.35 9.17
CA ILE A 55 -3.83 -10.98 9.54
C ILE A 55 -3.29 -9.99 8.50
N VAL A 56 -1.99 -10.09 8.20
CA VAL A 56 -1.35 -9.21 7.21
C VAL A 56 -1.99 -9.40 5.84
N LEU A 57 -2.27 -10.64 5.42
CA LEU A 57 -2.96 -10.93 4.16
C LEU A 57 -4.35 -10.25 4.10
N LEU A 58 -5.14 -10.33 5.16
CA LEU A 58 -6.45 -9.68 5.22
C LEU A 58 -6.34 -8.16 5.05
N PHE A 59 -5.36 -7.53 5.70
CA PHE A 59 -5.13 -6.09 5.53
C PHE A 59 -4.61 -5.73 4.15
N THR A 60 -3.72 -6.54 3.54
CA THR A 60 -3.30 -6.31 2.16
C THR A 60 -4.48 -6.37 1.18
N PHE A 61 -5.45 -7.25 1.42
CA PHE A 61 -6.67 -7.31 0.63
C PHE A 61 -7.52 -6.04 0.78
N ILE A 62 -7.65 -5.50 2.00
CA ILE A 62 -8.33 -4.22 2.22
C ILE A 62 -7.64 -3.09 1.44
N VAL A 63 -6.31 -3.00 1.50
CA VAL A 63 -5.53 -1.99 0.75
C VAL A 63 -5.77 -2.11 -0.76
N ILE A 64 -5.83 -3.34 -1.28
CA ILE A 64 -6.14 -3.65 -2.68
C ILE A 64 -7.52 -3.11 -3.08
N VAL A 65 -8.54 -3.34 -2.25
CA VAL A 65 -9.90 -2.83 -2.47
C VAL A 65 -9.94 -1.30 -2.46
N PHE A 66 -9.25 -0.66 -1.51
CA PHE A 66 -9.12 0.80 -1.48
C PHE A 66 -8.47 1.36 -2.75
N HIS A 67 -7.40 0.73 -3.22
CA HIS A 67 -6.76 1.08 -4.48
C HIS A 67 -7.72 1.01 -5.67
N TYR A 68 -8.56 -0.04 -5.69
CA TYR A 68 -9.56 -0.24 -6.73
C TYR A 68 -10.64 0.85 -6.70
N GLN A 69 -11.20 1.14 -5.53
CA GLN A 69 -12.18 2.20 -5.35
C GLN A 69 -11.63 3.57 -5.76
N MET A 70 -10.36 3.85 -5.44
CA MET A 70 -9.69 5.09 -5.83
C MET A 70 -9.58 5.21 -7.35
N LEU A 71 -9.22 4.13 -8.06
CA LEU A 71 -9.16 4.11 -9.52
C LEU A 71 -10.54 4.36 -10.14
N GLU A 72 -11.59 3.75 -9.59
CA GLU A 72 -12.96 3.88 -10.08
C GLU A 72 -13.49 5.30 -9.94
N LYS A 73 -13.24 5.97 -8.80
CA LYS A 73 -13.55 7.39 -8.59
C LYS A 73 -12.90 8.31 -9.63
N LYS A 74 -11.75 7.92 -10.21
CA LYS A 74 -11.00 8.70 -11.20
C LYS A 74 -11.29 8.32 -12.66
N LYS A 75 -12.17 7.34 -12.90
CA LYS A 75 -12.53 6.89 -14.26
C LYS A 75 -12.94 8.05 -15.16
N ALA A 76 -13.81 8.94 -14.69
CA ALA A 76 -14.30 10.08 -15.48
C ALA A 76 -13.17 11.07 -15.84
N GLU A 77 -12.25 11.35 -14.92
CA GLU A 77 -11.12 12.25 -15.18
C GLU A 77 -10.13 11.63 -16.18
N ILE A 78 -9.85 10.34 -16.05
CA ILE A 78 -9.01 9.58 -16.99
C ILE A 78 -9.63 9.61 -18.39
N PHE A 79 -10.94 9.35 -18.50
CA PHE A 79 -11.66 9.38 -19.77
C PHE A 79 -11.64 10.78 -20.41
N CYS A 80 -11.92 11.84 -19.64
CA CYS A 80 -11.82 13.21 -20.15
C CYS A 80 -10.41 13.56 -20.64
N ARG A 81 -9.35 13.12 -19.95
CA ARG A 81 -7.96 13.34 -20.39
C ARG A 81 -7.64 12.59 -21.69
N ILE A 82 -8.24 11.42 -21.93
CA ILE A 82 -8.12 10.69 -23.19
C ILE A 82 -8.85 11.44 -24.31
N LEU A 83 -10.09 11.89 -24.06
CA LEU A 83 -10.92 12.62 -25.03
C LEU A 83 -10.27 13.93 -25.52
N VAL A 84 -9.55 14.63 -24.65
CA VAL A 84 -8.80 15.88 -24.98
C VAL A 84 -7.48 15.59 -25.74
N GLY A 85 -7.23 14.33 -26.14
CA GLY A 85 -6.05 13.92 -26.92
C GLY A 85 -4.87 13.44 -26.07
N GLY A 86 -5.09 13.07 -24.81
CA GLY A 86 -4.06 12.48 -23.96
C GLY A 86 -3.80 11.01 -24.31
N THR A 87 -2.53 10.62 -24.49
CA THR A 87 -2.19 9.22 -24.71
C THR A 87 -2.33 8.38 -23.45
N VAL A 88 -2.98 7.22 -23.57
CA VAL A 88 -3.27 6.28 -22.47
C VAL A 88 -1.99 5.81 -21.77
N SER A 89 -0.92 5.57 -22.54
CA SER A 89 0.40 5.20 -22.02
C SER A 89 0.98 6.26 -21.09
N LYS A 90 0.85 7.55 -21.44
CA LYS A 90 1.36 8.66 -20.63
C LYS A 90 0.58 8.83 -19.34
N ILE A 91 -0.73 8.57 -19.36
CA ILE A 91 -1.59 8.59 -18.17
C ILE A 91 -1.23 7.40 -17.26
N THR A 92 -1.04 6.21 -17.83
CA THR A 92 -0.68 4.99 -17.09
C THR A 92 0.68 5.11 -16.41
N ILE A 93 1.69 5.64 -17.10
CA ILE A 93 3.02 5.87 -16.51
C ILE A 93 2.94 6.85 -15.34
N ARG A 94 2.15 7.92 -15.47
CA ARG A 94 1.97 8.89 -14.36
C ARG A 94 1.27 8.26 -13.17
N TYR A 95 0.22 7.48 -13.40
CA TYR A 95 -0.46 6.73 -12.34
C TYR A 95 0.51 5.81 -11.59
N MET A 96 1.33 5.04 -12.31
CA MET A 96 2.33 4.17 -11.69
C MET A 96 3.35 4.97 -10.88
N LEU A 97 3.87 6.07 -11.42
CA LEU A 97 4.84 6.91 -10.71
C LEU A 97 4.25 7.53 -9.44
N ASP A 98 3.01 8.03 -9.49
CA ASP A 98 2.35 8.60 -8.31
C ASP A 98 2.15 7.53 -7.23
N CYS A 99 1.66 6.34 -7.59
CA CYS A 99 1.47 5.21 -6.66
C CYS A 99 2.80 4.69 -6.07
N ILE A 100 3.85 4.58 -6.90
CA ILE A 100 5.18 4.17 -6.46
C ILE A 100 5.78 5.22 -5.51
N THR A 101 5.60 6.51 -5.79
CA THR A 101 6.09 7.58 -4.93
C THR A 101 5.46 7.51 -3.54
N VAL A 102 4.14 7.26 -3.47
CA VAL A 102 3.41 7.07 -2.20
C VAL A 102 3.87 5.80 -1.48
N LEU A 103 4.14 4.72 -2.20
CA LEU A 103 4.63 3.48 -1.60
C LEU A 103 6.04 3.64 -1.03
N ILE A 104 6.94 4.29 -1.78
CA ILE A 104 8.32 4.56 -1.33
C ILE A 104 8.31 5.46 -0.09
N SER A 105 7.49 6.51 -0.06
CA SER A 105 7.42 7.39 1.11
C SER A 105 6.90 6.68 2.36
N ALA A 106 5.86 5.84 2.22
CA ALA A 106 5.36 5.01 3.31
C ALA A 106 6.40 3.98 3.78
N TYR A 107 7.13 3.35 2.86
CA TYR A 107 8.19 2.40 3.19
C TYR A 107 9.37 3.06 3.90
N LEU A 108 9.82 4.25 3.45
CA LEU A 108 10.89 4.99 4.12
C LEU A 108 10.51 5.36 5.56
N LEU A 109 9.26 5.77 5.79
CA LEU A 109 8.75 6.03 7.14
C LEU A 109 8.79 4.77 7.99
N SER A 110 8.34 3.63 7.47
CA SER A 110 8.41 2.35 8.18
C SER A 110 9.87 1.91 8.43
N ALA A 111 10.76 2.07 7.46
CA ALA A 111 12.18 1.73 7.59
C ALA A 111 12.86 2.58 8.68
N PHE A 112 12.52 3.87 8.79
CA PHE A 112 13.00 4.73 9.86
C PHE A 112 12.57 4.22 11.24
N VAL A 113 11.32 3.78 11.38
CA VAL A 113 10.82 3.16 12.62
C VAL A 113 11.55 1.85 12.90
N ASN A 114 11.73 0.97 11.91
CA ASN A 114 12.47 -0.28 12.08
C ASN A 114 13.92 -0.05 12.52
N PHE A 115 14.60 0.96 11.96
CA PHE A 115 15.95 1.34 12.35
C PHE A 115 16.00 1.78 13.82
N HIS A 116 15.03 2.58 14.28
CA HIS A 116 14.96 3.03 15.67
C HIS A 116 14.77 1.86 16.66
N PHE A 117 14.00 0.83 16.29
CA PHE A 117 13.74 -0.33 17.14
C PHE A 117 14.71 -1.51 16.92
N GLY A 118 15.64 -1.42 15.96
CA GLY A 118 16.60 -2.49 15.66
C GLY A 118 16.01 -3.72 14.97
N PHE A 119 14.83 -3.60 14.34
CA PHE A 119 14.19 -4.70 13.62
C PHE A 119 14.77 -4.94 12.23
N ASN A 120 14.65 -6.18 11.75
CA ASN A 120 15.17 -6.56 10.45
C ASN A 120 14.31 -6.03 9.29
N PHE A 121 14.91 -5.29 8.35
CA PHE A 121 14.23 -4.69 7.21
C PHE A 121 13.57 -5.72 6.27
N ALA A 122 14.07 -6.96 6.27
CA ALA A 122 13.60 -8.04 5.41
C ALA A 122 12.09 -8.33 5.59
N ASN A 123 11.57 -8.17 6.80
CA ASN A 123 10.17 -8.44 7.10
C ASN A 123 9.20 -7.44 6.46
N ASN A 124 9.61 -6.25 6.05
CA ASN A 124 8.72 -5.32 5.35
C ASN A 124 8.92 -5.34 3.82
N PHE A 125 10.02 -5.95 3.35
CA PHE A 125 10.35 -5.99 1.93
C PHE A 125 9.35 -6.82 1.11
N TYR A 126 8.83 -7.92 1.66
CA TYR A 126 7.83 -8.75 0.96
C TYR A 126 6.53 -7.98 0.68
N LEU A 127 6.10 -7.11 1.60
CA LEU A 127 4.90 -6.27 1.43
C LEU A 127 5.09 -5.25 0.31
N VAL A 128 6.28 -4.65 0.21
CA VAL A 128 6.62 -3.76 -0.89
C VAL A 128 6.51 -4.48 -2.23
N LEU A 129 7.04 -5.70 -2.35
CA LEU A 129 6.95 -6.49 -3.58
C LEU A 129 5.49 -6.78 -3.96
N ILE A 130 4.65 -7.18 -3.01
CA ILE A 130 3.23 -7.44 -3.24
C ILE A 130 2.53 -6.18 -3.77
N PHE A 131 2.75 -5.02 -3.14
CA PHE A 131 2.13 -3.78 -3.57
C PHE A 131 2.65 -3.29 -4.93
N VAL A 132 3.94 -3.48 -5.24
CA VAL A 132 4.49 -3.16 -6.58
C VAL A 132 3.83 -4.02 -7.66
N ILE A 133 3.73 -5.34 -7.45
CA ILE A 133 3.06 -6.24 -8.39
C ILE A 133 1.60 -5.78 -8.59
N TYR A 134 0.93 -5.42 -7.51
CA TYR A 134 -0.44 -4.95 -7.58
C TYR A 134 -0.58 -3.63 -8.35
N ILE A 135 0.30 -2.65 -8.15
CA ILE A 135 0.32 -1.38 -8.91
C ILE A 135 0.50 -1.65 -10.41
N LEU A 136 1.34 -2.63 -10.79
CA LEU A 136 1.49 -3.02 -12.19
C LEU A 136 0.21 -3.64 -12.76
N ILE A 137 -0.50 -4.45 -11.97
CA ILE A 137 -1.79 -5.05 -12.37
C ILE A 137 -2.88 -3.97 -12.49
N SER A 138 -2.96 -3.05 -11.53
CA SER A 138 -3.94 -1.96 -11.56
C SER A 138 -3.68 -1.00 -12.72
N ALA A 139 -2.41 -0.74 -13.06
CA ALA A 139 -2.02 0.05 -14.22
C ALA A 139 -2.52 -0.56 -15.54
N ARG A 140 -2.55 -1.90 -15.67
CA ARG A 140 -3.13 -2.56 -16.86
C ARG A 140 -4.63 -2.26 -17.02
N ARG A 141 -5.37 -2.06 -15.93
CA ARG A 141 -6.79 -1.69 -16.01
C ARG A 141 -7.01 -0.28 -16.56
N VAL A 142 -6.08 0.64 -16.36
CA VAL A 142 -6.14 1.99 -16.96
C VAL A 142 -6.25 1.90 -18.49
N ARG A 143 -5.56 0.93 -19.10
CA ARG A 143 -5.60 0.67 -20.54
C ARG A 143 -6.96 0.16 -21.03
N LYS A 144 -7.76 -0.47 -20.17
CA LYS A 144 -9.09 -0.98 -20.52
C LYS A 144 -10.09 0.16 -20.81
N TYR A 145 -9.85 1.36 -20.29
CA TYR A 145 -10.69 2.54 -20.55
C TYR A 145 -10.49 3.14 -21.96
N GLU A 146 -9.54 2.63 -22.75
CA GLU A 146 -9.36 2.98 -24.16
C GLU A 146 -10.43 2.34 -25.07
N ASN A 147 -11.00 1.21 -24.64
CA ASN A 147 -11.95 0.41 -25.42
C ASN A 147 -13.43 0.68 -25.06
N LEU A 148 -13.71 1.80 -24.38
CA LEU A 148 -15.03 2.23 -23.90
C LEU A 148 -15.40 3.56 -24.56
#